data_AF-A0A968JDY4-F1
#
_entry.id   AF-A0A968JDY4-F1
#
_cell.length_a   1.000
_cell.length_b   1.000
_cell.length_c   1.000
_cell.angle_alpha   90.00
_cell.angle_beta   90.00
_cell.angle_gamma   90.00
#
_symmetry.space_group_name_H-M   'P 1'
#
loop_
_entity.id
_entity.type
_entity.pdbx_description
1 polymer ?
#
loop_
_entity_poly.entity_id
_entity_poly.type
_entity_poly.pdbx_seq_one_letter_code
_entity_poly.pdbx_strand_id
1 'polypeptide(L)'
;MENQLPFSCNDADDAATTLPSPRNDGSANAGSDFNDDEEIELVERLMATGSTATTPIALTAEPLFSDLFRQVVDPNDAVLCDYAEHVIPRLSPRLAHVTAKGGTFAQQKRAEGRSVEDTARYHDDQSLRAHLVNGLLPTAQIARTLTRWEFPRFRRSFDAATYRLFCAGYTLHDWVKLPTAKAALAAAGLDYRVAVVPHLPTIEAIFRQACEELGVDAFLAPLGPLDTHLHDLIVIASNTQQKHGTLNALKTLALHTSGRKTDLATDLSRLADYIAYLGRTPIEVVGHPRVREMLEGFSDAGPRAILTYHHLADVRGVLTNIINNAALDAFQVDGLREPLLYAPTGVVYLTRSDAPPPPSVSTIADAALARIRAMGGQRLAHHLTGFGRDGKGMKYADYYDLFFSPRQRAILAARFATTRMLKNPSAGKRYTNIVAKNMAPNPIVPDLPRHH
;
A
#
# COMPACT_ATOMS: atom_id res chain seq x y z
N MET A 1 -27.76 20.46 -41.33
CA MET A 1 -26.44 21.12 -41.22
C MET A 1 -25.54 20.18 -40.45
N GLU A 2 -25.18 19.00 -40.98
CA GLU A 2 -24.40 18.79 -42.22
C GLU A 2 -23.14 19.66 -42.24
N ASN A 3 -22.01 19.05 -41.87
CA ASN A 3 -20.90 18.95 -42.80
C ASN A 3 -20.01 17.74 -42.47
N GLN A 4 -19.87 16.91 -43.49
CA GLN A 4 -19.02 15.74 -43.62
C GLN A 4 -17.75 16.12 -44.39
N LEU A 5 -16.61 15.56 -43.97
CA LEU A 5 -15.48 15.03 -44.78
C LEU A 5 -14.61 16.06 -45.59
N PRO A 6 -13.46 15.67 -46.23
CA PRO A 6 -12.83 14.33 -46.37
C PRO A 6 -11.27 14.21 -46.26
N PHE A 7 -10.81 12.95 -46.16
CA PHE A 7 -9.63 12.26 -46.78
C PHE A 7 -8.21 12.87 -46.87
N SER A 8 -7.18 12.04 -46.55
CA SER A 8 -6.27 11.44 -47.57
C SER A 8 -5.33 10.39 -46.98
N CYS A 9 -5.34 9.18 -47.55
CA CYS A 9 -4.22 8.24 -47.55
C CYS A 9 -3.11 8.73 -48.49
N ASN A 10 -1.88 8.28 -48.27
CA ASN A 10 -0.93 7.92 -49.34
C ASN A 10 0.10 6.92 -48.78
N ASP A 11 0.11 5.73 -49.39
CA ASP A 11 1.27 4.84 -49.59
C ASP A 11 2.31 5.59 -50.48
N ALA A 12 3.58 5.25 -50.69
CA ALA A 12 4.43 4.09 -50.47
C ALA A 12 5.90 4.61 -50.57
N ASP A 13 6.89 3.85 -50.06
CA ASP A 13 8.00 3.33 -50.87
C ASP A 13 9.14 2.74 -50.02
N ASP A 14 9.30 1.43 -50.20
CA ASP A 14 10.53 0.67 -50.44
C ASP A 14 11.89 1.26 -50.02
N ALA A 15 12.51 0.58 -49.05
CA ALA A 15 13.94 0.33 -49.08
C ALA A 15 14.24 -1.05 -48.47
N ALA A 16 14.43 -2.03 -49.35
CA ALA A 16 15.04 -3.31 -49.01
C ALA A 16 16.48 -3.08 -48.50
N THR A 17 16.84 -3.66 -47.37
CA THR A 17 18.26 -3.89 -47.06
C THR A 17 18.46 -5.18 -46.28
N THR A 18 19.32 -5.99 -46.87
CA THR A 18 19.78 -7.33 -46.54
C THR A 18 20.30 -7.47 -45.11
N LEU A 19 19.88 -8.57 -44.47
CA LEU A 19 20.37 -9.14 -43.22
C LEU A 19 21.89 -9.41 -43.26
N PRO A 20 22.60 -9.13 -42.15
CA PRO A 20 23.71 -9.95 -41.73
C PRO A 20 23.32 -10.75 -40.48
N SER A 21 23.46 -12.08 -40.58
CA SER A 21 23.36 -13.00 -39.44
C SER A 21 24.39 -12.64 -38.37
N PRO A 22 24.00 -12.49 -37.09
CA PRO A 22 24.95 -12.46 -36.00
C PRO A 22 25.27 -13.88 -35.54
N ARG A 23 26.56 -14.05 -35.25
CA ARG A 23 27.22 -15.28 -34.84
C ARG A 23 26.77 -15.68 -33.43
N ASN A 24 26.76 -16.99 -33.24
CA ASN A 24 26.42 -17.65 -32.00
C ASN A 24 27.65 -17.62 -31.08
N ASP A 25 27.73 -16.58 -30.25
CA ASP A 25 28.84 -16.35 -29.34
C ASP A 25 28.28 -16.52 -27.92
N GLY A 26 28.51 -17.70 -27.34
CA GLY A 26 28.04 -18.03 -26.00
C GLY A 26 28.68 -17.16 -24.92
N SER A 27 27.85 -16.56 -24.06
CA SER A 27 28.26 -16.25 -22.69
C SER A 27 27.05 -16.14 -21.75
N ALA A 28 27.12 -16.96 -20.69
CA ALA A 28 26.53 -16.86 -19.35
C ALA A 28 25.19 -16.12 -19.17
N ASN A 29 24.11 -16.89 -19.07
CA ASN A 29 22.88 -16.49 -18.39
C ASN A 29 23.11 -16.58 -16.87
N ALA A 30 23.29 -15.43 -16.21
CA ALA A 30 23.30 -15.34 -14.74
C ALA A 30 21.85 -15.44 -14.27
N GLY A 31 21.41 -16.66 -13.93
CA GLY A 31 20.14 -16.90 -13.27
C GLY A 31 20.16 -16.21 -11.90
N SER A 32 19.23 -15.29 -11.69
CA SER A 32 18.82 -14.87 -10.36
C SER A 32 18.17 -16.07 -9.69
N ASP A 33 18.85 -16.65 -8.70
CA ASP A 33 18.27 -17.63 -7.77
C ASP A 33 17.08 -16.97 -7.06
N PHE A 34 15.88 -17.21 -7.60
CA PHE A 34 14.64 -17.02 -6.87
C PHE A 34 14.61 -18.14 -5.82
N ASN A 35 14.74 -17.76 -4.55
CA ASN A 35 14.74 -18.69 -3.44
C ASN A 35 13.29 -19.15 -3.19
N ASP A 36 12.85 -20.17 -3.93
CA ASP A 36 11.51 -20.78 -3.86
C ASP A 36 11.11 -21.19 -2.42
N ASP A 37 12.09 -21.38 -1.53
CA ASP A 37 11.89 -21.71 -0.13
C ASP A 37 11.29 -20.55 0.70
N GLU A 38 11.54 -19.28 0.35
CA GLU A 38 11.04 -18.12 1.10
C GLU A 38 9.54 -17.84 0.84
N GLU A 39 9.07 -18.07 -0.40
CA GLU A 39 7.65 -17.89 -0.74
C GLU A 39 6.79 -19.03 -0.18
N ILE A 40 7.34 -20.24 -0.11
CA ILE A 40 6.71 -21.40 0.56
C ILE A 40 6.58 -21.11 2.06
N GLU A 41 7.61 -20.55 2.70
CA GLU A 41 7.57 -20.21 4.11
C GLU A 41 6.53 -19.11 4.41
N LEU A 42 6.36 -18.13 3.51
CA LEU A 42 5.35 -17.08 3.66
C LEU A 42 3.92 -17.62 3.53
N VAL A 43 3.67 -18.52 2.58
CA VAL A 43 2.36 -19.17 2.38
C VAL A 43 2.06 -20.13 3.52
N GLU A 44 3.05 -20.88 4.00
CA GLU A 44 2.90 -21.75 5.17
C GLU A 44 2.68 -20.93 6.45
N ARG A 45 3.35 -19.79 6.65
CA ARG A 45 3.06 -18.87 7.78
C ARG A 45 1.65 -18.28 7.68
N LEU A 46 1.19 -17.88 6.49
CA LEU A 46 -0.18 -17.40 6.26
C LEU A 46 -1.24 -18.48 6.52
N MET A 47 -0.90 -19.76 6.33
CA MET A 47 -1.79 -20.90 6.59
C MET A 47 -1.65 -21.48 8.00
N ALA A 48 -0.50 -21.31 8.66
CA ALA A 48 -0.19 -21.79 10.02
C ALA A 48 -0.64 -20.82 11.13
N THR A 49 -1.12 -19.61 10.79
CA THR A 49 -1.76 -18.68 11.74
C THR A 49 -3.09 -19.20 12.31
N GLY A 50 -3.53 -20.41 11.93
CA GLY A 50 -4.54 -21.18 12.65
C GLY A 50 -4.03 -21.95 13.87
N SER A 51 -2.78 -21.74 14.31
CA SER A 51 -2.27 -22.31 15.56
C SER A 51 -2.86 -21.55 16.75
N THR A 52 -3.82 -22.17 17.44
CA THR A 52 -4.34 -21.70 18.73
C THR A 52 -3.29 -21.92 19.82
N ALA A 53 -2.20 -21.17 19.78
CA ALA A 53 -1.47 -20.87 20.98
C ALA A 53 -2.35 -19.91 21.79
N THR A 54 -2.95 -20.42 22.86
CA THR A 54 -3.68 -19.63 23.86
C THR A 54 -2.70 -18.80 24.68
N THR A 55 -2.08 -17.81 24.03
CA THR A 55 -1.50 -16.68 24.73
C THR A 55 -2.65 -16.07 25.55
N PRO A 56 -2.49 -15.89 26.87
CA PRO A 56 -3.55 -15.29 27.67
C PRO A 56 -3.93 -13.95 27.03
N ILE A 57 -5.20 -13.82 26.64
CA ILE A 57 -5.74 -12.61 26.03
C ILE A 57 -5.74 -11.54 27.12
N ALA A 58 -4.66 -10.76 27.17
CA ALA A 58 -4.58 -9.58 28.01
C ALA A 58 -5.22 -8.42 27.24
N LEU A 59 -6.26 -7.82 27.81
CA LEU A 59 -6.77 -6.55 27.32
C LEU A 59 -5.67 -5.51 27.50
N THR A 60 -5.11 -5.02 26.39
CA THR A 60 -4.19 -3.90 26.43
C THR A 60 -4.97 -2.62 26.70
N ALA A 61 -4.43 -1.75 27.55
CA ALA A 61 -4.95 -0.40 27.74
C ALA A 61 -4.67 0.49 26.51
N GLU A 62 -3.80 0.04 25.61
CA GLU A 62 -3.47 0.74 24.40
C GLU A 62 -4.60 0.60 23.35
N PRO A 63 -5.02 1.70 22.69
CA PRO A 63 -5.97 1.60 21.59
C PRO A 63 -5.43 0.72 20.45
N LEU A 64 -6.24 -0.21 19.93
CA LEU A 64 -5.89 -1.09 18.80
C LEU A 64 -5.30 -0.31 17.60
N PHE A 65 -5.82 0.89 17.34
CA PHE A 65 -5.30 1.76 16.29
C PHE A 65 -3.81 2.11 16.48
N SER A 66 -3.38 2.37 17.71
CA SER A 66 -1.99 2.72 18.03
C SER A 66 -1.06 1.52 17.84
N ASP A 67 -1.49 0.34 18.30
CA ASP A 67 -0.74 -0.90 18.12
C ASP A 67 -0.57 -1.24 16.64
N LEU A 68 -1.66 -1.22 15.87
CA LEU A 68 -1.60 -1.45 14.41
C LEU A 68 -0.74 -0.40 13.71
N PHE A 69 -0.80 0.87 14.11
CA PHE A 69 0.04 1.91 13.54
C PHE A 69 1.52 1.62 13.80
N ARG A 70 1.89 1.22 15.02
CA ARG A 70 3.28 0.87 15.36
C ARG A 70 3.80 -0.32 14.56
N GLN A 71 2.95 -1.32 14.29
CA GLN A 71 3.34 -2.51 13.51
C GLN A 71 3.63 -2.20 12.03
N VAL A 72 3.03 -1.16 11.46
CA VAL A 72 3.21 -0.80 10.04
C VAL A 72 4.29 0.26 9.81
N VAL A 73 4.74 0.93 10.87
CA VAL A 73 5.86 1.88 10.78
C VAL A 73 7.17 1.12 10.61
N ASP A 74 7.99 1.57 9.65
CA ASP A 74 9.34 1.06 9.46
C ASP A 74 10.16 1.30 10.74
N PRO A 75 10.71 0.26 11.40
CA PRO A 75 11.46 0.42 12.64
C PRO A 75 12.76 1.23 12.47
N ASN A 76 13.22 1.46 11.24
CA ASN A 76 14.36 2.33 10.95
C ASN A 76 13.96 3.80 10.75
N ASP A 77 12.66 4.11 10.74
CA ASP A 77 12.15 5.48 10.66
C ASP A 77 11.91 6.06 12.05
N ALA A 78 12.99 6.57 12.66
CA ALA A 78 12.93 7.15 14.00
C ALA A 78 11.88 8.26 14.15
N VAL A 79 11.58 9.02 13.09
CA VAL A 79 10.58 10.10 13.15
C VAL A 79 9.18 9.50 13.24
N LEU A 80 8.84 8.52 12.39
CA LEU A 80 7.53 7.87 12.48
C LEU A 80 7.39 6.99 13.73
N CYS A 81 8.47 6.40 14.23
CA CYS A 81 8.46 5.68 15.51
C CYS A 81 8.08 6.62 16.67
N ASP A 82 8.74 7.78 16.79
CA ASP A 82 8.40 8.76 17.82
C ASP A 82 6.98 9.32 17.65
N TYR A 83 6.54 9.50 16.39
CA TYR A 83 5.18 9.94 16.10
C TYR A 83 4.14 8.88 16.55
N ALA A 84 4.43 7.60 16.29
CA ALA A 84 3.62 6.46 16.73
C ALA A 84 3.57 6.34 18.27
N GLU A 85 4.65 6.72 18.95
CA GLU A 85 4.73 6.67 20.41
C GLU A 85 4.01 7.84 21.08
N HIS A 86 4.24 9.06 20.61
CA HIS A 86 3.81 10.26 21.33
C HIS A 86 2.50 10.87 20.83
N VAL A 87 2.24 10.82 19.52
CA VAL A 87 1.10 11.51 18.91
C VAL A 87 -0.08 10.56 18.70
N ILE A 88 0.16 9.42 18.04
CA ILE A 88 -0.90 8.47 17.66
C ILE A 88 -1.82 8.04 18.82
N PRO A 89 -1.31 7.70 20.02
CA PRO A 89 -2.16 7.28 21.13
C PRO A 89 -3.11 8.37 21.61
N ARG A 90 -2.75 9.64 21.38
CA ARG A 90 -3.56 10.80 21.77
C ARG A 90 -4.59 11.19 20.72
N LEU A 91 -4.40 10.83 19.45
CA LEU A 91 -5.32 11.17 18.35
C LEU A 91 -6.68 10.49 18.49
N SER A 92 -6.72 9.19 18.83
CA SER A 92 -7.98 8.44 18.92
C SER A 92 -8.98 8.98 19.94
N PRO A 93 -8.62 9.14 21.23
CA PRO A 93 -9.57 9.65 22.22
C PRO A 93 -10.03 11.08 21.93
N ARG A 94 -9.19 11.90 21.27
CA ARG A 94 -9.46 13.33 21.04
C ARG A 94 -10.15 13.63 19.72
N LEU A 95 -9.79 12.94 18.64
CA LEU A 95 -10.13 13.36 17.27
C LEU A 95 -10.94 12.32 16.48
N ALA A 96 -11.16 11.12 17.02
CA ALA A 96 -11.98 10.11 16.31
C ALA A 96 -13.46 10.52 16.19
N HIS A 97 -13.94 11.38 17.10
CA HIS A 97 -15.31 11.91 17.11
C HIS A 97 -15.41 13.36 16.60
N VAL A 98 -14.28 13.98 16.25
CA VAL A 98 -14.23 15.33 15.67
C VAL A 98 -14.32 15.19 14.16
N THR A 99 -15.30 15.83 13.53
CA THR A 99 -15.47 15.76 12.08
C THR A 99 -14.44 16.65 11.37
N ALA A 100 -13.66 16.06 10.46
CA ALA A 100 -12.90 16.83 9.47
C ALA A 100 -13.80 17.25 8.31
N LYS A 101 -14.68 16.33 7.87
CA LYS A 101 -15.72 16.53 6.85
C LYS A 101 -16.98 15.76 7.23
N GLY A 102 -18.09 16.17 6.64
CA GLY A 102 -19.37 15.51 6.79
C GLY A 102 -19.95 15.51 8.21
N GLY A 103 -21.01 14.72 8.38
CA GLY A 103 -21.79 14.70 9.63
C GLY A 103 -22.23 16.11 10.06
N THR A 104 -21.83 16.51 11.27
CA THR A 104 -22.11 17.83 11.86
C THR A 104 -21.65 19.00 10.98
N PHE A 105 -20.56 18.85 10.22
CA PHE A 105 -20.07 19.90 9.32
C PHE A 105 -21.05 20.16 8.17
N ALA A 106 -21.59 19.09 7.56
CA ALA A 106 -22.59 19.23 6.50
C ALA A 106 -23.89 19.83 7.02
N GLN A 107 -24.31 19.44 8.24
CA GLN A 107 -25.48 20.01 8.91
C GLN A 107 -25.29 21.52 9.17
N GLN A 108 -24.12 21.92 9.68
CA GLN A 108 -23.78 23.32 9.90
C GLN A 108 -23.79 24.12 8.58
N LYS A 109 -23.25 23.57 7.49
CA LYS A 109 -23.27 24.24 6.18
C LYS A 109 -24.67 24.39 5.60
N ARG A 110 -25.57 23.42 5.81
CA ARG A 110 -26.99 23.55 5.45
C ARG A 110 -27.68 24.63 6.28
N ALA A 111 -27.40 24.71 7.58
CA ALA A 111 -27.92 25.76 8.46
C ALA A 111 -27.40 27.16 8.06
N GLU A 112 -26.19 27.24 7.50
CA GLU A 112 -25.61 28.45 6.90
C GLU A 112 -26.19 28.79 5.49
N GLY A 113 -27.19 28.05 5.00
CA GLY A 113 -27.90 28.34 3.75
C GLY A 113 -27.21 27.84 2.47
N ARG A 114 -26.23 26.94 2.56
CA ARG A 114 -25.61 26.31 1.37
C ARG A 114 -26.58 25.34 0.70
N SER A 115 -26.53 25.26 -0.64
CA SER A 115 -27.43 24.39 -1.40
C SER A 115 -27.23 22.91 -1.09
N VAL A 116 -28.22 22.09 -1.44
CA VAL A 116 -28.16 20.63 -1.30
C VAL A 116 -27.01 20.07 -2.15
N GLU A 117 -26.77 20.60 -3.34
CA GLU A 117 -25.67 20.21 -4.23
C GLU A 117 -24.29 20.59 -3.65
N ASP A 118 -24.17 21.77 -3.02
CA ASP A 118 -22.94 22.19 -2.35
C ASP A 118 -22.65 21.33 -1.11
N THR A 119 -23.69 20.92 -0.40
CA THR A 119 -23.57 20.12 0.82
C THR A 119 -23.48 18.62 0.57
N ALA A 120 -23.91 18.14 -0.61
CA ALA A 120 -23.69 16.77 -1.07
C ALA A 120 -22.20 16.43 -1.19
N ARG A 121 -21.34 17.43 -1.43
CA ARG A 121 -19.87 17.25 -1.42
C ARG A 121 -19.30 16.94 -0.03
N TYR A 122 -20.08 17.15 1.03
CA TYR A 122 -19.74 16.86 2.41
C TYR A 122 -20.59 15.72 2.98
N HIS A 123 -21.24 14.89 2.16
CA HIS A 123 -22.11 13.83 2.71
C HIS A 123 -21.31 12.76 3.49
N ASP A 124 -20.10 12.47 3.04
CA ASP A 124 -19.30 11.38 3.61
C ASP A 124 -18.52 11.87 4.83
N ASP A 125 -18.78 11.21 5.95
CA ASP A 125 -18.18 11.54 7.24
C ASP A 125 -16.73 11.05 7.28
N GLN A 126 -15.82 11.95 7.63
CA GLN A 126 -14.42 11.63 7.88
C GLN A 126 -14.02 12.28 9.19
N SER A 127 -13.63 11.45 10.17
CA SER A 127 -13.04 11.96 11.41
C SER A 127 -11.73 12.69 11.14
N LEU A 128 -11.40 13.67 11.98
CA LEU A 128 -10.14 14.41 11.89
C LEU A 128 -8.93 13.48 12.10
N ARG A 129 -9.06 12.45 12.94
CA ARG A 129 -8.04 11.38 13.01
C ARG A 129 -7.82 10.72 11.65
N ALA A 130 -8.89 10.31 10.96
CA ALA A 130 -8.76 9.64 9.67
C ALA A 130 -8.18 10.57 8.60
N HIS A 131 -8.58 11.84 8.59
CA HIS A 131 -7.99 12.88 7.72
C HIS A 131 -6.48 12.98 7.92
N LEU A 132 -6.03 13.13 9.17
CA LEU A 132 -4.61 13.25 9.50
C LEU A 132 -3.81 11.99 9.11
N VAL A 133 -4.32 10.80 9.41
CA VAL A 133 -3.57 9.56 9.14
C VAL A 133 -3.52 9.28 7.63
N ASN A 134 -4.62 9.48 6.93
CA ASN A 134 -4.71 9.26 5.48
C ASN A 134 -3.89 10.26 4.67
N GLY A 135 -3.62 11.46 5.20
CA GLY A 135 -2.70 12.41 4.56
C GLY A 135 -1.25 12.20 4.94
N LEU A 136 -0.97 11.98 6.24
CA LEU A 136 0.39 11.93 6.76
C LEU A 136 1.16 10.72 6.24
N LEU A 137 0.61 9.51 6.33
CA LEU A 137 1.34 8.29 5.97
C LEU A 137 1.74 8.24 4.49
N PRO A 138 0.85 8.52 3.51
CA PRO A 138 1.24 8.51 2.11
C PRO A 138 2.28 9.59 1.81
N THR A 139 2.12 10.80 2.36
CA THR A 139 3.08 11.88 2.10
C THR A 139 4.43 11.65 2.77
N ALA A 140 4.45 11.06 3.97
CA ALA A 140 5.67 10.58 4.61
C ALA A 140 6.40 9.58 3.73
N GLN A 141 5.68 8.57 3.21
CA GLN A 141 6.27 7.59 2.30
C GLN A 141 6.79 8.24 1.01
N ILE A 142 6.04 9.19 0.43
CA ILE A 142 6.50 9.98 -0.73
C ILE A 142 7.81 10.70 -0.38
N ALA A 143 7.87 11.43 0.73
CA ALA A 143 9.06 12.20 1.10
C ALA A 143 10.29 11.31 1.28
N ARG A 144 10.11 10.15 1.92
CA ARG A 144 11.17 9.13 2.09
C ARG A 144 11.61 8.56 0.75
N THR A 145 10.68 8.19 -0.12
CA THR A 145 11.01 7.67 -1.45
C THR A 145 11.74 8.71 -2.31
N LEU A 146 11.29 9.97 -2.31
CA LEU A 146 11.98 11.06 -3.04
C LEU A 146 13.37 11.35 -2.47
N THR A 147 13.57 11.13 -1.16
CA THR A 147 14.91 11.19 -0.55
C THR A 147 15.79 10.04 -1.02
N ARG A 148 15.28 8.80 -1.07
CA ARG A 148 16.01 7.64 -1.61
C ARG A 148 16.36 7.79 -3.09
N TRP A 149 15.48 8.42 -3.87
CA TRP A 149 15.73 8.75 -5.28
C TRP A 149 16.61 9.99 -5.47
N GLU A 150 17.14 10.56 -4.38
CA GLU A 150 18.06 11.69 -4.38
C GLU A 150 17.51 12.96 -5.05
N PHE A 151 16.21 13.22 -4.92
CA PHE A 151 15.61 14.44 -5.48
C PHE A 151 16.30 15.68 -4.87
N PRO A 152 16.77 16.65 -5.68
CA PRO A 152 17.64 17.73 -5.20
C PRO A 152 17.05 18.54 -4.04
N ARG A 153 15.73 18.78 -4.04
CA ARG A 153 15.04 19.51 -2.97
C ARG A 153 15.09 18.75 -1.64
N PHE A 154 14.88 17.43 -1.69
CA PHE A 154 14.87 16.54 -0.53
C PHE A 154 16.28 16.32 0.01
N ARG A 155 17.27 16.07 -0.85
CA ARG A 155 18.68 15.96 -0.44
C ARG A 155 19.19 17.19 0.32
N ARG A 156 18.71 18.39 -0.03
CA ARG A 156 19.14 19.66 0.55
C ARG A 156 18.38 20.06 1.81
N SER A 157 17.14 19.63 1.96
CA SER A 157 16.21 20.22 2.93
C SER A 157 15.38 19.21 3.74
N PHE A 158 15.35 17.93 3.37
CA PHE A 158 14.61 16.90 4.08
C PHE A 158 15.52 16.13 5.03
N ASP A 159 15.65 16.64 6.26
CA ASP A 159 16.29 15.95 7.37
C ASP A 159 15.27 15.67 8.49
N ALA A 160 15.73 15.04 9.58
CA ALA A 160 14.87 14.68 10.70
C ALA A 160 14.10 15.87 11.30
N ALA A 161 14.69 17.07 11.30
CA ALA A 161 14.02 18.28 11.78
C ALA A 161 12.89 18.70 10.84
N THR A 162 13.15 18.79 9.53
CA THR A 162 12.10 19.09 8.54
C THR A 162 10.99 18.05 8.56
N TYR A 163 11.35 16.77 8.72
CA TYR A 163 10.39 15.68 8.78
C TYR A 163 9.47 15.80 10.01
N ARG A 164 10.04 16.04 11.20
CA ARG A 164 9.26 16.30 12.42
C ARG A 164 8.36 17.52 12.28
N LEU A 165 8.86 18.61 11.71
CA LEU A 165 8.06 19.82 11.48
C LEU A 165 6.93 19.60 10.48
N PHE A 166 7.13 18.80 9.42
CA PHE A 166 6.05 18.37 8.53
C PHE A 166 4.98 17.59 9.29
N CYS A 167 5.36 16.56 10.04
CA CYS A 167 4.41 15.73 10.79
C CYS A 167 3.63 16.55 11.83
N ALA A 168 4.33 17.38 12.62
CA ALA A 168 3.73 18.23 13.64
C ALA A 168 2.85 19.34 13.04
N GLY A 169 3.36 20.07 12.05
CA GLY A 169 2.63 21.15 11.40
C GLY A 169 1.38 20.65 10.66
N TYR A 170 1.47 19.49 9.99
CA TYR A 170 0.30 18.85 9.39
C TYR A 170 -0.68 18.36 10.46
N THR A 171 -0.23 17.82 11.59
CA THR A 171 -1.12 17.44 12.70
C THR A 171 -1.96 18.62 13.20
N LEU A 172 -1.38 19.82 13.17
CA LEU A 172 -1.99 21.07 13.65
C LEU A 172 -2.69 21.88 12.55
N HIS A 173 -2.66 21.49 11.27
CA HIS A 173 -3.12 22.37 10.18
C HIS A 173 -4.59 22.79 10.29
N ASP A 174 -5.43 21.90 10.82
CA ASP A 174 -6.85 22.11 11.07
C ASP A 174 -7.11 22.47 12.55
N TRP A 175 -6.16 23.11 13.24
CA TRP A 175 -6.23 23.43 14.67
C TRP A 175 -7.51 24.17 15.07
N VAL A 176 -8.08 25.00 14.18
CA VAL A 176 -9.38 25.67 14.41
C VAL A 176 -10.55 24.71 14.58
N LYS A 177 -10.38 23.42 14.23
CA LYS A 177 -11.38 22.38 14.44
C LYS A 177 -11.31 21.76 15.85
N LEU A 178 -10.18 21.90 16.54
CA LEU A 178 -9.97 21.35 17.88
C LEU A 178 -10.95 22.00 18.87
N PRO A 179 -11.62 21.22 19.75
CA PRO A 179 -12.59 21.76 20.69
C PRO A 179 -12.02 22.86 21.60
N THR A 180 -10.80 22.67 22.08
CA THR A 180 -10.10 23.60 22.98
C THR A 180 -9.69 24.88 22.26
N ALA A 181 -9.17 24.77 21.03
CA ALA A 181 -8.92 25.93 20.17
C ALA A 181 -10.19 26.73 19.87
N LYS A 182 -11.31 26.06 19.54
CA LYS A 182 -12.60 26.73 19.31
C LYS A 182 -13.07 27.51 20.54
N ALA A 183 -12.98 26.90 21.72
CA ALA A 183 -13.35 27.55 22.96
C ALA A 183 -12.48 28.78 23.25
N ALA A 184 -11.17 28.67 23.05
CA ALA A 184 -10.22 29.77 23.24
C ALA A 184 -10.46 30.93 22.24
N LEU A 185 -10.72 30.62 20.96
CA LEU A 185 -11.08 31.63 19.96
C LEU A 185 -12.38 32.34 20.34
N ALA A 186 -13.43 31.60 20.71
CA ALA A 186 -14.70 32.17 21.12
C ALA A 186 -14.56 33.08 22.36
N ALA A 187 -13.78 32.68 23.36
CA ALA A 187 -13.50 33.48 24.56
C ALA A 187 -12.75 34.78 24.23
N ALA A 188 -11.94 34.79 23.17
CA ALA A 188 -11.26 35.98 22.66
C ALA A 188 -12.14 36.83 21.70
N GLY A 189 -13.39 36.44 21.44
CA GLY A 189 -14.27 37.11 20.47
C GLY A 189 -13.86 36.87 19.02
N LEU A 190 -13.14 35.78 18.73
CA LEU A 190 -12.61 35.40 17.43
C LEU A 190 -13.36 34.17 16.87
N ASP A 191 -13.29 33.99 15.56
CA ASP A 191 -13.84 32.81 14.88
C ASP A 191 -12.76 32.06 14.08
N TYR A 192 -13.17 31.06 13.31
CA TYR A 192 -12.26 30.24 12.49
C TYR A 192 -11.55 31.00 11.36
N ARG A 193 -11.93 32.24 11.06
CA ARG A 193 -11.32 33.12 10.04
C ARG A 193 -10.31 34.08 10.66
N VAL A 194 -9.93 33.87 11.93
CA VAL A 194 -8.97 34.68 12.66
C VAL A 194 -7.69 34.93 11.85
N ALA A 195 -7.32 36.21 11.74
CA ALA A 195 -6.01 36.58 11.23
C ALA A 195 -4.94 36.28 12.29
N VAL A 196 -3.94 35.47 11.93
CA VAL A 196 -2.94 34.98 12.91
C VAL A 196 -2.13 36.12 13.53
N VAL A 197 -1.55 37.00 12.73
CA VAL A 197 -0.59 38.02 13.22
C VAL A 197 -1.20 39.00 14.24
N PRO A 198 -2.39 39.58 14.00
CA PRO A 198 -2.99 40.49 14.98
C PRO A 198 -3.32 39.86 16.34
N HIS A 199 -3.46 38.54 16.38
CA HIS A 199 -3.85 37.79 17.58
C HIS A 199 -2.77 36.81 18.03
N LEU A 200 -1.51 37.05 17.66
CA LEU A 200 -0.41 36.11 17.83
C LEU A 200 -0.29 35.53 19.25
N PRO A 201 -0.39 36.32 20.35
CA PRO A 201 -0.32 35.75 21.71
C PRO A 201 -1.41 34.72 22.00
N THR A 202 -2.64 34.96 21.52
CA THR A 202 -3.75 34.00 21.64
C THR A 202 -3.49 32.75 20.82
N ILE A 203 -2.99 32.91 19.59
CA ILE A 203 -2.69 31.79 18.69
C ILE A 203 -1.54 30.94 19.24
N GLU A 204 -0.48 31.56 19.77
CA GLU A 204 0.61 30.86 20.42
C GLU A 204 0.12 30.03 21.61
N ALA A 205 -0.75 30.58 22.46
CA ALA A 205 -1.34 29.85 23.58
C ALA A 205 -2.15 28.64 23.11
N ILE A 206 -2.95 28.81 22.05
CA ILE A 206 -3.72 27.73 21.43
C ILE A 206 -2.78 26.64 20.89
N PHE A 207 -1.70 27.01 20.20
CA PHE A 207 -0.75 26.04 19.65
C PHE A 207 0.00 25.30 20.76
N ARG A 208 0.42 25.96 21.84
CA ARG A 208 1.04 25.29 23.00
C ARG A 208 0.11 24.25 23.60
N GLN A 209 -1.13 24.64 23.86
CA GLN A 209 -2.15 23.74 24.40
C GLN A 209 -2.44 22.57 23.45
N ALA A 210 -2.59 22.83 22.15
CA ALA A 210 -2.81 21.79 21.15
C ALA A 210 -1.61 20.83 21.06
N CYS A 211 -0.38 21.33 21.17
CA CYS A 211 0.81 20.50 21.17
C CYS A 211 0.83 19.55 22.37
N GLU A 212 0.57 20.07 23.56
CA GLU A 212 0.47 19.27 24.79
C GLU A 212 -0.66 18.24 24.67
N GLU A 213 -1.86 18.64 24.25
CA GLU A 213 -3.01 17.74 24.13
C GLU A 213 -2.75 16.59 23.15
N LEU A 214 -2.08 16.86 22.04
CA LEU A 214 -1.82 15.89 20.98
C LEU A 214 -0.46 15.19 21.14
N GLY A 215 0.36 15.54 22.13
CA GLY A 215 1.68 14.94 22.37
C GLY A 215 2.74 15.36 21.34
N VAL A 216 2.48 16.45 20.63
CA VAL A 216 3.42 17.03 19.66
C VAL A 216 4.62 17.66 20.36
N ASP A 217 4.44 18.15 21.59
CA ASP A 217 5.51 18.64 22.45
C ASP A 217 6.57 17.56 22.73
N ALA A 218 6.15 16.37 23.16
CA ALA A 218 7.03 15.23 23.38
C ALA A 218 7.68 14.74 22.07
N PHE A 219 6.90 14.69 20.99
CA PHE A 219 7.40 14.33 19.66
C PHE A 219 8.48 15.29 19.11
N LEU A 220 8.37 16.58 19.43
CA LEU A 220 9.35 17.59 19.01
C LEU A 220 10.51 17.76 19.98
N ALA A 221 10.50 17.11 21.16
CA ALA A 221 11.55 17.24 22.17
C ALA A 221 12.98 17.01 21.63
N PRO A 222 13.24 16.10 20.65
CA PRO A 222 14.57 15.97 20.05
C PRO A 222 15.09 17.22 19.33
N LEU A 223 14.22 18.17 18.96
CA LEU A 223 14.59 19.46 18.37
C LEU A 223 14.80 20.55 19.45
N GLY A 224 14.49 20.27 20.71
CA GLY A 224 14.57 21.21 21.83
C GLY A 224 13.19 21.64 22.35
N PRO A 225 13.15 22.70 23.17
CA PRO A 225 11.90 23.20 23.74
C PRO A 225 10.89 23.62 22.66
N LEU A 226 9.61 23.31 22.87
CA LEU A 226 8.52 23.60 21.92
C LEU A 226 8.52 25.06 21.43
N ASP A 227 8.72 26.01 22.34
CA ASP A 227 8.72 27.45 22.03
C ASP A 227 9.77 27.84 20.97
N THR A 228 10.84 27.06 20.83
CA THR A 228 11.87 27.27 19.78
C THR A 228 11.27 27.17 18.38
N HIS A 229 10.30 26.26 18.18
CA HIS A 229 9.72 25.94 16.89
C HIS A 229 8.25 26.34 16.77
N LEU A 230 7.68 27.00 17.77
CA LEU A 230 6.26 27.34 17.80
C LEU A 230 5.82 28.16 16.57
N HIS A 231 6.62 29.14 16.16
CA HIS A 231 6.35 29.92 14.96
C HIS A 231 6.53 29.14 13.65
N ASP A 232 7.49 28.21 13.59
CA ASP A 232 7.62 27.29 12.45
C ASP A 232 6.32 26.49 12.29
N LEU A 233 5.77 25.95 13.40
CA LEU A 233 4.51 25.21 13.40
C LEU A 233 3.32 26.06 12.98
N ILE A 234 3.20 27.29 13.50
CA ILE A 234 2.12 28.22 13.13
C ILE A 234 2.16 28.52 11.63
N VAL A 235 3.34 28.75 11.05
CA VAL A 235 3.50 28.97 9.60
C VAL A 235 3.09 27.74 8.81
N ILE A 236 3.62 26.57 9.15
CA ILE A 236 3.34 25.32 8.40
C ILE A 236 1.85 25.00 8.45
N ALA A 237 1.26 25.02 9.66
CA ALA A 237 -0.15 24.73 9.87
C ALA A 237 -1.06 25.72 9.11
N SER A 238 -0.79 27.02 9.24
CA SER A 238 -1.62 28.06 8.61
C SER A 238 -1.50 28.09 7.09
N ASN A 239 -0.36 27.66 6.53
CA ASN A 239 -0.10 27.67 5.09
C ASN A 239 -0.35 26.31 4.40
N THR A 240 -0.81 25.31 5.14
CA THR A 240 -1.22 24.01 4.59
C THR A 240 -2.42 24.18 3.65
N GLN A 241 -3.45 24.94 4.04
CA GLN A 241 -4.61 25.23 3.20
C GLN A 241 -4.52 26.62 2.57
N GLN A 242 -4.71 26.74 1.25
CA GLN A 242 -4.65 28.04 0.54
C GLN A 242 -5.97 28.84 0.58
N LYS A 243 -7.07 28.27 1.10
CA LYS A 243 -8.42 28.85 0.96
C LYS A 243 -8.71 30.06 1.85
N HIS A 244 -8.06 30.19 3.00
CA HIS A 244 -8.35 31.23 3.99
C HIS A 244 -7.28 32.34 4.05
N GLY A 245 -6.45 32.42 3.01
CA GLY A 245 -5.29 33.31 2.94
C GLY A 245 -4.00 32.58 3.31
N THR A 246 -2.89 33.00 2.73
CA THR A 246 -1.54 32.53 3.09
C THR A 246 -0.97 33.51 4.12
N LEU A 247 -0.44 33.01 5.22
CA LEU A 247 0.31 33.77 6.20
C LEU A 247 1.63 34.23 5.57
N ASN A 248 1.59 35.40 4.94
CA ASN A 248 2.72 36.00 4.21
C ASN A 248 3.62 36.88 5.11
N ALA A 249 3.20 37.15 6.34
CA ALA A 249 3.89 38.04 7.28
C ALA A 249 5.02 37.33 8.05
N LEU A 250 5.85 36.56 7.33
CA LEU A 250 6.93 35.76 7.91
C LEU A 250 7.96 36.60 8.67
N LYS A 251 8.16 37.87 8.28
CA LYS A 251 9.08 38.80 8.96
C LYS A 251 8.65 39.15 10.38
N THR A 252 7.37 39.00 10.72
CA THR A 252 6.83 39.26 12.06
C THR A 252 7.00 38.05 12.97
N LEU A 253 7.36 36.89 12.43
CA LEU A 253 7.49 35.63 13.15
C LEU A 253 8.97 35.30 13.36
N ALA A 254 9.32 34.91 14.58
CA ALA A 254 10.65 34.40 14.90
C ALA A 254 10.76 32.94 14.48
N LEU A 255 11.01 32.69 13.19
CA LEU A 255 11.25 31.36 12.64
C LEU A 255 12.65 30.88 13.04
N HIS A 256 12.74 29.64 13.55
CA HIS A 256 14.02 29.03 13.89
C HIS A 256 14.59 28.24 12.71
N THR A 257 13.70 27.66 11.90
CA THR A 257 14.08 26.81 10.79
C THR A 257 14.29 27.63 9.51
N SER A 258 15.30 27.26 8.71
CA SER A 258 15.57 27.97 7.45
C SER A 258 14.37 27.93 6.51
N GLY A 259 14.11 29.02 5.77
CA GLY A 259 12.96 29.13 4.85
C GLY A 259 12.75 27.91 3.96
N ARG A 260 13.80 27.39 3.30
CA ARG A 260 13.70 26.21 2.43
C ARG A 260 13.14 24.95 3.12
N LYS A 261 13.47 24.75 4.39
CA LYS A 261 13.01 23.61 5.18
C LYS A 261 11.56 23.81 5.62
N THR A 262 11.22 25.00 6.11
CA THR A 262 9.84 25.37 6.46
C THR A 262 8.92 25.30 5.24
N ASP A 263 9.39 25.74 4.07
CA ASP A 263 8.68 25.66 2.80
C ASP A 263 8.45 24.22 2.37
N LEU A 264 9.48 23.36 2.46
CA LEU A 264 9.34 21.93 2.17
C LEU A 264 8.35 21.26 3.13
N ALA A 265 8.44 21.53 4.43
CA ALA A 265 7.48 21.00 5.41
C ALA A 265 6.04 21.46 5.10
N THR A 266 5.87 22.73 4.74
CA THR A 266 4.56 23.30 4.35
C THR A 266 4.00 22.66 3.08
N ASP A 267 4.84 22.45 2.06
CA ASP A 267 4.41 21.82 0.81
C ASP A 267 4.05 20.34 1.02
N LEU A 268 4.79 19.63 1.88
CA LEU A 268 4.43 18.28 2.30
C LEU A 268 3.10 18.29 3.08
N SER A 269 2.88 19.22 4.02
CA SER A 269 1.59 19.33 4.72
C SER A 269 0.45 19.62 3.75
N ARG A 270 0.68 20.45 2.72
CA ARG A 270 -0.30 20.73 1.66
C ARG A 270 -0.58 19.51 0.79
N LEU A 271 0.45 18.75 0.41
CA LEU A 271 0.26 17.48 -0.30
C LEU A 271 -0.56 16.49 0.54
N ALA A 272 -0.26 16.38 1.84
CA ALA A 272 -0.98 15.51 2.76
C ALA A 272 -2.46 15.89 2.86
N ASP A 273 -2.77 17.19 3.01
CA ASP A 273 -4.15 17.69 2.97
C ASP A 273 -4.82 17.35 1.63
N TYR A 274 -4.12 17.53 0.51
CA TYR A 274 -4.63 17.22 -0.83
C TYR A 274 -4.93 15.73 -1.03
N ILE A 275 -4.03 14.84 -0.62
CA ILE A 275 -4.23 13.38 -0.71
C ILE A 275 -5.42 12.96 0.18
N ALA A 276 -5.52 13.50 1.38
CA ALA A 276 -6.64 13.21 2.29
C ALA A 276 -7.97 13.82 1.83
N TYR A 277 -7.93 14.92 1.08
CA TYR A 277 -9.11 15.73 0.76
C TYR A 277 -9.66 15.57 -0.67
N LEU A 278 -8.80 15.55 -1.71
CA LEU A 278 -9.18 15.92 -3.08
C LEU A 278 -9.72 14.78 -3.95
N GLY A 279 -9.55 13.51 -3.56
CA GLY A 279 -10.11 12.38 -4.30
C GLY A 279 -10.83 11.39 -3.39
N ARG A 280 -11.99 10.91 -3.85
CA ARG A 280 -12.82 9.89 -3.19
C ARG A 280 -12.34 8.48 -3.50
N THR A 281 -11.71 8.34 -4.66
CA THR A 281 -11.16 7.08 -5.15
C THR A 281 -9.69 7.28 -5.52
N PRO A 282 -8.88 6.21 -5.53
CA PRO A 282 -7.50 6.28 -6.01
C PRO A 282 -7.38 6.90 -7.40
N ILE A 283 -8.30 6.60 -8.32
CA ILE A 283 -8.35 7.16 -9.68
C ILE A 283 -8.46 8.68 -9.63
N GLU A 284 -9.36 9.21 -8.80
CA GLU A 284 -9.55 10.65 -8.66
C GLU A 284 -8.31 11.32 -8.09
N VAL A 285 -7.68 10.75 -7.06
CA VAL A 285 -6.44 11.31 -6.46
C VAL A 285 -5.31 11.35 -7.48
N VAL A 286 -5.07 10.23 -8.19
CA VAL A 286 -4.01 10.13 -9.20
C VAL A 286 -4.26 11.07 -10.40
N GLY A 287 -5.52 11.25 -10.78
CA GLY A 287 -5.92 12.15 -11.87
C GLY A 287 -5.96 13.64 -11.48
N HIS A 288 -5.91 13.97 -10.18
CA HIS A 288 -6.21 15.33 -9.73
C HIS A 288 -5.10 16.34 -10.10
N PRO A 289 -5.40 17.43 -10.83
CA PRO A 289 -4.38 18.39 -11.30
C PRO A 289 -3.52 18.97 -10.17
N ARG A 290 -4.12 19.38 -9.05
CA ARG A 290 -3.37 19.93 -7.90
C ARG A 290 -2.43 18.94 -7.21
N VAL A 291 -2.77 17.65 -7.18
CA VAL A 291 -1.89 16.61 -6.62
C VAL A 291 -0.70 16.42 -7.55
N ARG A 292 -0.98 16.35 -8.87
CA ARG A 292 0.05 16.29 -9.91
C ARG A 292 0.98 17.49 -9.87
N GLU A 293 0.45 18.71 -9.89
CA GLU A 293 1.23 19.96 -9.83
C GLU A 293 2.12 20.01 -8.60
N MET A 294 1.62 19.58 -7.43
CA MET A 294 2.40 19.53 -6.20
C MET A 294 3.57 18.55 -6.30
N LEU A 295 3.31 17.34 -6.80
CA LEU A 295 4.35 16.31 -6.96
C LEU A 295 5.40 16.71 -8.01
N GLU A 296 4.96 17.30 -9.11
CA GLU A 296 5.88 17.83 -10.12
C GLU A 296 6.72 18.97 -9.55
N GLY A 297 6.14 19.84 -8.70
CA GLY A 297 6.82 20.93 -8.00
C GLY A 297 7.86 20.52 -6.96
N PHE A 298 7.94 19.23 -6.62
CA PHE A 298 9.04 18.68 -5.81
C PHE A 298 10.33 18.45 -6.62
N SER A 299 10.25 18.59 -7.94
CA SER A 299 11.35 18.32 -8.87
C SER A 299 11.90 19.66 -9.39
N ASP A 300 13.02 20.12 -8.84
CA ASP A 300 13.65 21.37 -9.29
C ASP A 300 14.31 21.21 -10.69
N ALA A 301 14.86 20.03 -10.96
CA ALA A 301 15.48 19.65 -12.23
C ALA A 301 15.48 18.12 -12.36
N GLY A 302 15.47 17.61 -13.60
CA GLY A 302 15.47 16.17 -13.87
C GLY A 302 14.06 15.55 -13.96
N PRO A 303 13.93 14.23 -13.72
CA PRO A 303 12.65 13.54 -13.83
C PRO A 303 11.69 13.99 -12.74
N ARG A 304 10.40 14.04 -13.08
CA ARG A 304 9.32 14.46 -12.19
C ARG A 304 8.78 13.28 -11.40
N ALA A 305 8.35 13.53 -10.17
CA ALA A 305 7.52 12.60 -9.43
C ALA A 305 6.06 12.69 -9.89
N ILE A 306 5.45 11.57 -10.21
CA ILE A 306 4.03 11.46 -10.60
C ILE A 306 3.39 10.27 -9.88
N LEU A 307 2.06 10.24 -9.82
CA LEU A 307 1.33 9.05 -9.41
C LEU A 307 0.89 8.26 -10.65
N THR A 308 0.99 6.94 -10.55
CA THR A 308 0.39 6.00 -11.51
C THR A 308 -0.49 5.01 -10.76
N TYR A 309 -1.54 4.51 -11.39
CA TYR A 309 -2.48 3.59 -10.76
C TYR A 309 -2.74 2.41 -11.68
N HIS A 310 -2.58 1.19 -11.18
CA HIS A 310 -3.23 0.04 -11.82
C HIS A 310 -4.58 -0.16 -11.16
N HIS A 311 -5.62 -0.25 -11.99
CA HIS A 311 -6.99 -0.41 -11.54
C HIS A 311 -7.57 -1.74 -12.01
N LEU A 312 -8.23 -2.44 -11.10
CA LEU A 312 -9.02 -3.62 -11.37
C LEU A 312 -10.46 -3.19 -11.63
N ALA A 313 -10.97 -3.48 -12.82
CA ALA A 313 -12.34 -3.15 -13.18
C ALA A 313 -13.37 -3.94 -12.34
N ASP A 314 -12.99 -5.09 -11.78
CA ASP A 314 -13.87 -5.96 -10.99
C ASP A 314 -13.08 -6.74 -9.93
N VAL A 315 -13.69 -6.93 -8.76
CA VAL A 315 -13.11 -7.62 -7.60
C VAL A 315 -13.94 -8.85 -7.26
N ARG A 316 -13.55 -10.00 -7.82
CA ARG A 316 -14.28 -11.28 -7.75
C ARG A 316 -13.62 -12.32 -6.82
N GLY A 317 -12.82 -11.88 -5.86
CA GLY A 317 -12.13 -12.75 -4.91
C GLY A 317 -10.81 -13.32 -5.43
N VAL A 318 -10.60 -14.62 -5.29
CA VAL A 318 -9.27 -15.27 -5.43
C VAL A 318 -8.58 -14.97 -6.77
N LEU A 319 -9.30 -15.05 -7.88
CA LEU A 319 -8.73 -14.77 -9.20
C LEU A 319 -8.25 -13.32 -9.30
N THR A 320 -9.05 -12.36 -8.83
CA THR A 320 -8.66 -10.95 -8.81
C THR A 320 -7.42 -10.73 -7.94
N ASN A 321 -7.28 -11.43 -6.81
CA ASN A 321 -6.08 -11.32 -5.97
C ASN A 321 -4.83 -11.80 -6.71
N ILE A 322 -4.90 -12.91 -7.45
CA ILE A 322 -3.77 -13.41 -8.24
C ILE A 322 -3.39 -12.41 -9.34
N ILE A 323 -4.39 -11.86 -10.04
CA ILE A 323 -4.17 -10.82 -11.07
C ILE A 323 -3.58 -9.56 -10.46
N ASN A 324 -4.08 -9.12 -9.30
CA ASN A 324 -3.58 -7.95 -8.60
C ASN A 324 -2.11 -8.10 -8.20
N ASN A 325 -1.75 -9.27 -7.66
CA ASN A 325 -0.37 -9.54 -7.26
C ASN A 325 0.56 -9.67 -8.48
N ALA A 326 0.10 -10.28 -9.57
CA ALA A 326 0.85 -10.29 -10.83
C ALA A 326 1.06 -8.88 -11.39
N ALA A 327 0.04 -8.02 -11.30
CA ALA A 327 0.14 -6.63 -11.71
C ALA A 327 1.09 -5.84 -10.79
N LEU A 328 1.03 -6.07 -9.48
CA LEU A 328 1.91 -5.44 -8.50
C LEU A 328 3.38 -5.67 -8.86
N ASP A 329 3.78 -6.92 -9.01
CA ASP A 329 5.16 -7.27 -9.37
C ASP A 329 5.58 -6.67 -10.71
N ALA A 330 4.71 -6.75 -11.73
CA ALA A 330 5.03 -6.29 -13.08
C ALA A 330 5.13 -4.76 -13.18
N PHE A 331 4.43 -4.03 -12.31
CA PHE A 331 4.50 -2.58 -12.27
C PHE A 331 5.74 -2.08 -11.51
N GLN A 332 6.21 -2.83 -10.51
CA GLN A 332 7.36 -2.44 -9.71
C GLN A 332 8.62 -2.32 -10.56
N VAL A 333 9.29 -1.17 -10.42
CA VAL A 333 10.61 -0.94 -11.02
C VAL A 333 11.46 -0.27 -9.95
N ASP A 334 12.46 -0.99 -9.45
CA ASP A 334 13.29 -0.52 -8.34
C ASP A 334 13.86 0.88 -8.59
N GLY A 335 13.66 1.77 -7.62
CA GLY A 335 14.13 3.15 -7.69
C GLY A 335 13.40 4.06 -8.70
N LEU A 336 12.40 3.56 -9.42
CA LEU A 336 11.68 4.31 -10.47
C LEU A 336 10.15 4.26 -10.35
N ARG A 337 9.58 3.12 -9.94
CA ARG A 337 8.15 2.94 -9.70
C ARG A 337 7.94 2.07 -8.47
N GLU A 338 7.54 2.69 -7.37
CA GLU A 338 7.38 2.03 -6.07
C GLU A 338 5.91 2.10 -5.60
N PRO A 339 5.35 1.00 -5.05
CA PRO A 339 4.00 1.01 -4.49
C PRO A 339 3.88 2.02 -3.35
N LEU A 340 2.77 2.75 -3.33
CA LEU A 340 2.49 3.80 -2.36
C LEU A 340 1.21 3.52 -1.56
N LEU A 341 0.08 3.26 -2.24
CA LEU A 341 -1.21 3.02 -1.59
C LEU A 341 -1.89 1.78 -2.14
N TYR A 342 -2.34 0.93 -1.23
CA TYR A 342 -3.09 -0.28 -1.55
C TYR A 342 -4.58 -0.01 -1.36
N ALA A 343 -5.34 -0.13 -2.45
CA ALA A 343 -6.79 -0.02 -2.45
C ALA A 343 -7.42 -1.37 -2.79
N PRO A 344 -8.68 -1.62 -2.39
CA PRO A 344 -9.39 -2.83 -2.79
C PRO A 344 -9.46 -3.03 -4.32
N THR A 345 -9.38 -1.95 -5.09
CA THR A 345 -9.46 -1.96 -6.56
C THR A 345 -8.11 -1.82 -7.25
N GLY A 346 -6.97 -1.89 -6.53
CA GLY A 346 -5.64 -1.82 -7.15
C GLY A 346 -4.59 -1.11 -6.31
N VAL A 347 -3.49 -0.70 -6.93
CA VAL A 347 -2.36 -0.07 -6.22
C VAL A 347 -1.93 1.22 -6.91
N VAL A 348 -1.78 2.28 -6.11
CA VAL A 348 -1.17 3.55 -6.52
C VAL A 348 0.32 3.45 -6.29
N TYR A 349 1.10 3.89 -7.28
CA TYR A 349 2.54 3.95 -7.23
C TYR A 349 3.01 5.40 -7.27
N LEU A 350 4.09 5.69 -6.55
CA LEU A 350 4.93 6.82 -6.87
C LEU A 350 5.85 6.41 -8.01
N THR A 351 5.89 7.21 -9.06
CA THR A 351 6.60 6.91 -10.30
C THR A 351 7.46 8.11 -10.71
N ARG A 352 8.70 7.87 -11.11
CA ARG A 352 9.50 8.86 -11.82
C ARG A 352 9.05 8.94 -13.27
N SER A 353 9.02 10.15 -13.82
CA SER A 353 8.59 10.37 -15.20
C SER A 353 9.48 9.70 -16.25
N ASP A 354 10.69 9.27 -15.87
CA ASP A 354 11.63 8.51 -16.70
C ASP A 354 11.55 6.99 -16.50
N ALA A 355 10.58 6.49 -15.71
CA ALA A 355 10.34 5.07 -15.58
C ALA A 355 9.86 4.44 -16.92
N PRO A 356 10.16 3.15 -17.18
CA PRO A 356 9.61 2.42 -18.32
C PRO A 356 8.07 2.51 -18.35
N PRO A 357 7.41 2.41 -19.53
CA PRO A 357 5.95 2.43 -19.59
C PRO A 357 5.34 1.32 -18.73
N PRO A 358 4.10 1.49 -18.24
CA PRO A 358 3.37 0.42 -17.56
C PRO A 358 3.33 -0.88 -18.39
N PRO A 359 3.38 -2.05 -17.76
CA PRO A 359 3.32 -3.33 -18.46
C PRO A 359 1.99 -3.47 -19.21
N SER A 360 2.03 -4.24 -20.31
CA SER A 360 0.81 -4.53 -21.06
C SER A 360 -0.11 -5.49 -20.28
N VAL A 361 -1.41 -5.43 -20.58
CA VAL A 361 -2.38 -6.38 -20.00
C VAL A 361 -2.03 -7.83 -20.33
N SER A 362 -1.47 -8.10 -21.52
CA SER A 362 -1.03 -9.45 -21.91
C SER A 362 0.08 -9.95 -21.00
N THR A 363 1.08 -9.10 -20.71
CA THR A 363 2.19 -9.43 -19.81
C THR A 363 1.68 -9.81 -18.41
N ILE A 364 0.73 -9.04 -17.89
CA ILE A 364 0.11 -9.31 -16.58
C ILE A 364 -0.68 -10.63 -16.62
N ALA A 365 -1.42 -10.88 -17.71
CA ALA A 365 -2.18 -12.11 -17.87
C ALA A 365 -1.27 -13.35 -17.90
N ASP A 366 -0.15 -13.29 -18.62
CA ASP A 366 0.84 -14.37 -18.68
C ASP A 366 1.46 -14.63 -17.30
N ALA A 367 1.83 -13.58 -16.57
CA ALA A 367 2.34 -13.69 -15.21
C ALA A 367 1.30 -14.29 -14.23
N ALA A 368 0.03 -13.87 -14.34
CA ALA A 368 -1.04 -14.44 -13.54
C ALA A 368 -1.28 -15.93 -13.86
N LEU A 369 -1.25 -16.32 -15.14
CA LEU A 369 -1.35 -17.72 -15.56
C LEU A 369 -0.17 -18.55 -15.05
N ALA A 370 1.05 -18.01 -15.08
CA ALA A 370 2.22 -18.66 -14.51
C ALA A 370 2.05 -18.91 -13.00
N ARG A 371 1.58 -17.91 -12.24
CA ARG A 371 1.26 -18.03 -10.81
C ARG A 371 0.16 -19.08 -10.55
N ILE A 372 -0.92 -19.09 -11.32
CA ILE A 372 -1.99 -20.10 -11.21
C ILE A 372 -1.42 -21.51 -11.45
N ARG A 373 -0.59 -21.67 -12.49
CA ARG A 373 0.04 -22.95 -12.81
C ARG A 373 0.99 -23.41 -11.69
N ALA A 374 1.77 -22.52 -11.13
CA ALA A 374 2.68 -22.82 -10.03
C ALA A 374 1.90 -23.25 -8.76
N MET A 375 0.98 -22.41 -8.28
CA MET A 375 0.20 -22.67 -7.06
C MET A 375 -0.69 -23.92 -7.21
N GLY A 376 -1.41 -24.03 -8.33
CA GLY A 376 -2.26 -25.17 -8.65
C GLY A 376 -1.45 -26.45 -8.82
N GLY A 377 -0.32 -26.36 -9.54
CA GLY A 377 0.61 -27.46 -9.74
C GLY A 377 1.20 -27.96 -8.42
N GLN A 378 1.68 -27.08 -7.54
CA GLN A 378 2.19 -27.48 -6.23
C GLN A 378 1.13 -28.20 -5.39
N ARG A 379 -0.10 -27.67 -5.32
CA ARG A 379 -1.20 -28.34 -4.59
C ARG A 379 -1.57 -29.70 -5.18
N LEU A 380 -1.67 -29.80 -6.51
CA LEU A 380 -1.96 -31.07 -7.18
C LEU A 380 -0.83 -32.09 -6.98
N ALA A 381 0.43 -31.66 -7.09
CA ALA A 381 1.59 -32.49 -6.84
C ALA A 381 1.62 -32.99 -5.39
N HIS A 382 1.28 -32.12 -4.43
CA HIS A 382 1.26 -32.45 -3.01
C HIS A 382 0.16 -33.47 -2.66
N HIS A 383 -1.10 -33.14 -2.99
CA HIS A 383 -2.26 -33.94 -2.59
C HIS A 383 -2.57 -35.11 -3.53
N LEU A 384 -2.01 -35.12 -4.74
CA LEU A 384 -2.27 -36.10 -5.78
C LEU A 384 -3.78 -36.26 -6.06
N THR A 385 -4.52 -35.17 -5.91
CA THR A 385 -5.98 -35.13 -6.17
C THR A 385 -6.21 -35.32 -7.66
N GLY A 386 -7.17 -36.17 -8.04
CA GLY A 386 -7.42 -36.50 -9.45
C GLY A 386 -6.60 -37.67 -9.99
N PHE A 387 -5.61 -38.17 -9.26
CA PHE A 387 -5.03 -39.49 -9.53
C PHE A 387 -5.94 -40.59 -9.01
N GLY A 388 -6.14 -41.62 -9.82
CA GLY A 388 -6.94 -42.78 -9.49
C GLY A 388 -6.40 -44.05 -10.13
N ARG A 389 -6.89 -45.18 -9.62
CA ARG A 389 -6.66 -46.48 -10.26
C ARG A 389 -7.82 -46.77 -11.20
N ASP A 390 -7.52 -47.23 -12.41
CA ASP A 390 -8.53 -47.68 -13.37
C ASP A 390 -8.13 -49.04 -13.94
N GLY A 391 -8.82 -50.10 -13.51
CA GLY A 391 -8.51 -51.48 -13.86
C GLY A 391 -7.03 -51.86 -13.65
N LYS A 392 -6.32 -52.09 -14.76
CA LYS A 392 -4.89 -52.47 -14.81
C LYS A 392 -3.92 -51.28 -14.79
N GLY A 393 -4.39 -50.04 -14.90
CA GLY A 393 -3.56 -48.85 -15.04
C GLY A 393 -3.78 -47.77 -13.96
N MET A 394 -2.91 -46.76 -14.00
CA MET A 394 -3.13 -45.48 -13.33
C MET A 394 -3.79 -44.52 -14.32
N LYS A 395 -4.74 -43.72 -13.81
CA LYS A 395 -5.26 -42.56 -14.52
C LYS A 395 -5.04 -41.30 -13.69
N TYR A 396 -4.98 -40.18 -14.37
CA TYR A 396 -5.03 -38.86 -13.78
C TYR A 396 -6.07 -38.03 -14.54
N ALA A 397 -6.58 -36.99 -13.91
CA ALA A 397 -7.55 -36.10 -14.54
C ALA A 397 -6.90 -35.27 -15.66
N ASP A 398 -7.61 -35.05 -16.76
CA ASP A 398 -7.09 -34.38 -17.97
C ASP A 398 -6.48 -32.99 -17.69
N TYR A 399 -6.98 -32.28 -16.68
CA TYR A 399 -6.46 -30.97 -16.30
C TYR A 399 -4.98 -30.99 -15.85
N TYR A 400 -4.40 -32.15 -15.53
CA TYR A 400 -2.96 -32.26 -15.24
C TYR A 400 -2.08 -31.79 -16.40
N ASP A 401 -2.59 -31.86 -17.63
CA ASP A 401 -1.88 -31.36 -18.81
C ASP A 401 -1.70 -29.83 -18.80
N LEU A 402 -2.52 -29.11 -18.03
CA LEU A 402 -2.43 -27.65 -17.87
C LEU A 402 -1.32 -27.21 -16.91
N PHE A 403 -0.86 -28.11 -16.03
CA PHE A 403 0.05 -27.78 -14.92
C PHE A 403 1.43 -28.45 -15.04
N PHE A 404 1.53 -29.60 -15.71
CA PHE A 404 2.73 -30.42 -15.67
C PHE A 404 3.15 -30.89 -17.05
N SER A 405 4.45 -30.87 -17.31
CA SER A 405 5.05 -31.54 -18.47
C SER A 405 4.87 -33.07 -18.40
N PRO A 406 4.99 -33.79 -19.55
CA PRO A 406 4.92 -35.25 -19.56
C PRO A 406 5.89 -35.92 -18.56
N ARG A 407 7.11 -35.38 -18.43
CA ARG A 407 8.12 -35.88 -17.47
C ARG A 407 7.67 -35.70 -16.02
N GLN A 408 7.16 -34.51 -15.66
CA GLN A 408 6.66 -34.26 -14.30
C GLN A 408 5.48 -35.17 -13.96
N ARG A 409 4.57 -35.42 -14.89
CA ARG A 409 3.44 -36.34 -14.67
C ARG A 409 3.89 -37.78 -14.43
N ALA A 410 4.91 -38.26 -15.14
CA ALA A 410 5.48 -39.59 -14.91
C ALA A 410 6.05 -39.72 -13.48
N ILE A 411 6.72 -38.68 -12.98
CA ILE A 411 7.23 -38.61 -11.61
C ILE A 411 6.07 -38.63 -10.60
N LEU A 412 5.02 -37.84 -10.83
CA LEU A 412 3.84 -37.81 -9.95
C LEU A 412 3.08 -39.15 -9.93
N ALA A 413 2.98 -39.83 -11.08
CA ALA A 413 2.38 -41.15 -11.16
C ALA A 413 3.16 -42.19 -10.33
N ALA A 414 4.50 -42.17 -10.42
CA ALA A 414 5.35 -43.03 -9.59
C ALA A 414 5.18 -42.71 -8.08
N ARG A 415 5.10 -41.43 -7.74
CA ARG A 415 4.85 -40.97 -6.36
C ARG A 415 3.48 -41.43 -5.84
N PHE A 416 2.44 -41.37 -6.66
CA PHE A 416 1.10 -41.88 -6.32
C PHE A 416 1.10 -43.40 -6.09
N ALA A 417 1.75 -44.15 -6.99
CA ALA A 417 1.89 -45.60 -6.84
C ALA A 417 2.56 -45.98 -5.51
N THR A 418 3.66 -45.30 -5.17
CA THR A 418 4.42 -45.57 -3.94
C THR A 418 3.68 -45.16 -2.67
N THR A 419 3.04 -43.98 -2.65
CA THR A 419 2.37 -43.48 -1.44
C THR A 419 1.00 -44.08 -1.16
N ARG A 420 0.20 -44.40 -2.19
CA ARG A 420 -1.20 -44.83 -2.02
C ARG A 420 -1.49 -46.26 -2.45
N MET A 421 -0.76 -46.82 -3.41
CA MET A 421 -1.04 -48.19 -3.90
C MET A 421 -0.29 -49.26 -3.11
N LEU A 422 0.92 -48.99 -2.65
CA LEU A 422 1.72 -49.94 -1.86
C LEU A 422 1.26 -50.06 -0.40
N LYS A 423 0.49 -49.09 0.13
CA LYS A 423 0.00 -49.11 1.53
C LYS A 423 -1.10 -50.15 1.79
N ASN A 424 -1.81 -50.62 0.77
CA ASN A 424 -2.88 -51.63 0.90
C ASN A 424 -2.81 -52.67 -0.23
N PRO A 425 -1.79 -53.55 -0.23
CA PRO A 425 -1.66 -54.57 -1.27
C PRO A 425 -2.84 -55.54 -1.21
N SER A 426 -3.56 -55.68 -2.33
CA SER A 426 -4.70 -56.59 -2.44
C SER A 426 -4.29 -58.08 -2.40
N ALA A 427 -2.99 -58.38 -2.43
CA ALA A 427 -2.44 -59.73 -2.33
C ALA A 427 -2.89 -60.45 -1.05
N GLY A 428 -2.91 -59.77 0.10
CA GLY A 428 -3.40 -60.35 1.36
C GLY A 428 -4.89 -60.74 1.29
N LYS A 429 -5.74 -59.85 0.76
CA LYS A 429 -7.18 -60.11 0.56
C LYS A 429 -7.45 -61.18 -0.51
N ARG A 430 -6.59 -61.28 -1.53
CA ARG A 430 -6.70 -62.31 -2.58
C ARG A 430 -6.30 -63.67 -2.04
N TYR A 431 -5.24 -63.75 -1.24
CA TYR A 431 -4.82 -64.99 -0.59
C TYR A 431 -5.90 -65.48 0.37
N THR A 432 -6.46 -64.61 1.23
CA THR A 432 -7.58 -64.99 2.11
C THR A 432 -8.80 -65.45 1.32
N ASN A 433 -9.13 -64.84 0.18
CA ASN A 433 -10.23 -65.30 -0.68
C ASN A 433 -9.94 -66.64 -1.38
N ILE A 434 -8.69 -66.91 -1.78
CA ILE A 434 -8.29 -68.19 -2.39
C ILE A 434 -8.37 -69.32 -1.35
N VAL A 435 -7.90 -69.04 -0.12
CA VAL A 435 -8.02 -69.96 1.02
C VAL A 435 -9.50 -70.18 1.36
N ALA A 436 -10.32 -69.13 1.46
CA ALA A 436 -11.75 -69.23 1.75
C ALA A 436 -12.54 -70.00 0.68
N LYS A 437 -12.06 -70.03 -0.57
CA LYS A 437 -12.66 -70.77 -1.68
C LYS A 437 -12.08 -72.18 -1.87
N ASN A 438 -11.20 -72.65 -0.96
CA ASN A 438 -10.49 -73.94 -1.06
C ASN A 438 -9.79 -74.14 -2.42
N MET A 439 -9.29 -73.06 -3.01
CA MET A 439 -8.64 -73.09 -4.33
C MET A 439 -7.11 -73.22 -4.23
N ALA A 440 -6.56 -73.36 -3.02
CA ALA A 440 -5.12 -73.59 -2.80
C ALA A 440 -4.85 -75.02 -2.29
N PRO A 441 -3.92 -75.77 -2.90
CA PRO A 441 -3.46 -77.05 -2.37
C PRO A 441 -2.48 -76.80 -1.21
N ASN A 442 -2.94 -77.05 0.03
CA ASN A 442 -2.23 -76.87 1.30
C ASN A 442 -1.74 -75.44 1.62
N PRO A 443 -1.74 -75.03 2.89
CA PRO A 443 -1.36 -73.67 3.27
C PRO A 443 0.15 -73.49 3.11
N ILE A 444 0.57 -72.94 1.98
CA ILE A 444 1.89 -72.31 1.86
C ILE A 444 1.83 -71.08 2.76
N VAL A 445 2.44 -71.14 3.94
CA VAL A 445 2.66 -69.98 4.82
C VAL A 445 3.43 -68.95 3.99
N PRO A 446 2.84 -67.80 3.63
CA PRO A 446 3.58 -66.80 2.88
C PRO A 446 4.49 -66.10 3.88
N ASP A 447 5.78 -66.40 3.82
CA ASP A 447 6.79 -65.53 4.39
C ASP A 447 6.87 -64.28 3.51
N LEU A 448 5.92 -63.37 3.71
CA LEU A 448 5.93 -62.05 3.08
C LEU A 448 6.87 -61.16 3.90
N PRO A 449 7.85 -60.49 3.27
CA PRO A 449 8.75 -59.60 3.98
C PRO A 449 7.94 -58.51 4.69
N ARG A 450 8.08 -58.47 6.02
CA ARG A 450 7.56 -57.38 6.84
C ARG A 450 8.39 -56.15 6.53
N HIS A 451 7.86 -55.25 5.71
CA HIS A 451 8.44 -53.93 5.55
C HIS A 451 8.13 -53.11 6.81
N HIS A 452 9.20 -52.67 7.50
CA HIS A 452 9.17 -51.60 8.49
C HIS A 452 8.90 -50.25 7.84
#